data_AF-A0A933IH98-F1
#
_entry.id   AF-A0A933IH98-F1
#
_cell.length_a   1.000
_cell.length_b   1.000
_cell.length_c   1.000
_cell.angle_alpha   90.00
_cell.angle_beta   90.00
_cell.angle_gamma   90.00
#
_symmetry.space_group_name_H-M   'P 1'
#
loop_
_entity.id
_entity.type
_entity.pdbx_description
1 polymer ?
#
loop_
_entity_poly.entity_id
_entity_poly.type
_entity_poly.pdbx_seq_one_letter_code
_entity_poly.pdbx_strand_id
1 'polypeptide(L)'
;MTAPATTGRVLMSGNEALARGAWEAGVTVASSYPGTPATEILEAFARYPDVYAEWAPNEKVAFEVAMGASLAGRGGFLVAVSDDVGMGSSQNAQDTRYFARFAKVPLFEPSDSQEAKAFVAEALRLSEEMDTPVIMRLTTRISHVKGLVDLGERPAPPFLGFSKDPAKYVILPAHARKKHPKVLQRMTDLAQMANSSPLNTIEWGDREIGIIASGPAYVYAREAFPDASFLKLGFSFPLAGGLIREFASGVKCLYIVEELEGLVEADVLAMGIPVHSVGRLPRTGELTPQRVRAALDGAAPPMAETPPPPPDLDMLPFPRPPTLCAGCPHMGVFYTLGKMKDLIIAGDIGCYTLGVGSPWNATHTCVCMGASLGNALGMEKAYRMASKEQKVVALIGDSTFLHSGMTGLLDIVYNGGNVTVFILDNRAVGMTGGQDHPGTGVTLQEEKSKAVDFVALCKALGVEHVQLVDPYRLPEVYRAVKEALAHRGPSVIVTNRPCVLIEEFHRTQPYEVLDALCNGCGACLKTGCPAIQVIRREVVRLPNGRDKELSYVTIDPVGCNGCDLCVQTCGPKAIVPVGSSAQATSPGQHHN
;
A
#
# COMPACT_ATOMS: atom_id res chain seq x y z
N MET A 1 -22.39 16.75 13.00
CA MET A 1 -22.33 15.27 13.05
C MET A 1 -23.18 14.80 14.22
N THR A 2 -23.92 13.71 14.07
CA THR A 2 -24.63 13.05 15.19
C THR A 2 -23.61 12.45 16.15
N ALA A 3 -23.88 12.51 17.46
CA ALA A 3 -23.00 11.91 18.46
C ALA A 3 -22.79 10.41 18.17
N PRO A 4 -21.57 9.87 18.31
CA PRO A 4 -21.33 8.44 18.13
C PRO A 4 -22.19 7.65 19.12
N ALA A 5 -22.78 6.54 18.69
CA ALA A 5 -23.48 5.64 19.60
C ALA A 5 -22.53 5.17 20.71
N THR A 6 -22.98 5.16 21.96
CA THR A 6 -22.18 4.77 23.13
C THR A 6 -22.53 3.39 23.67
N THR A 7 -23.63 2.80 23.21
CA THR A 7 -24.10 1.46 23.60
C THR A 7 -24.64 0.72 22.38
N GLY A 8 -24.69 -0.62 22.47
CA GLY A 8 -25.19 -1.49 21.40
C GLY A 8 -24.10 -2.27 20.71
N ARG A 9 -24.49 -2.98 19.64
CA ARG A 9 -23.62 -3.89 18.88
C ARG A 9 -23.70 -3.55 17.40
N VAL A 10 -22.55 -3.32 16.77
CA VAL A 10 -22.45 -2.79 15.40
C VAL A 10 -21.50 -3.65 14.58
N LEU A 11 -21.81 -3.82 13.30
CA LEU A 11 -20.93 -4.51 12.35
C LEU A 11 -19.79 -3.58 11.93
N MET A 12 -18.54 -3.91 12.29
CA MET A 12 -17.36 -3.11 12.01
C MET A 12 -16.24 -3.98 11.42
N SER A 13 -15.45 -3.44 10.49
CA SER A 13 -14.17 -4.05 10.11
C SER A 13 -13.16 -3.98 11.27
N GLY A 14 -12.06 -4.73 11.21
CA GLY A 14 -10.99 -4.57 12.20
C GLY A 14 -10.40 -3.15 12.21
N ASN A 15 -10.32 -2.48 11.06
CA ASN A 15 -9.87 -1.09 10.99
C ASN A 15 -10.84 -0.13 11.70
N GLU A 16 -12.14 -0.25 11.41
CA GLU A 16 -13.20 0.54 12.05
C GLU A 16 -13.24 0.28 13.56
N ALA A 17 -13.06 -0.97 13.96
CA ALA A 17 -13.09 -1.39 15.36
C ALA A 17 -11.86 -0.94 16.13
N LEU A 18 -10.65 -0.96 15.54
CA LEU A 18 -9.46 -0.40 16.16
C LEU A 18 -9.60 1.11 16.34
N ALA A 19 -10.07 1.83 15.31
CA ALA A 19 -10.34 3.26 15.41
C ALA A 19 -11.36 3.58 16.52
N ARG A 20 -12.41 2.75 16.62
CA ARG A 20 -13.39 2.83 17.70
C ARG A 20 -12.76 2.59 19.06
N GLY A 21 -11.90 1.58 19.19
CA GLY A 21 -11.17 1.25 20.42
C GLY A 21 -10.23 2.37 20.85
N ALA A 22 -9.54 3.02 19.90
CA ALA A 22 -8.71 4.20 20.17
C ALA A 22 -9.55 5.35 20.71
N TRP A 23 -10.68 5.66 20.07
CA TRP A 23 -11.59 6.69 20.56
C TRP A 23 -12.15 6.35 21.95
N GLU A 24 -12.63 5.12 22.16
CA GLU A 24 -13.14 4.66 23.45
C GLU A 24 -12.07 4.53 24.53
N ALA A 25 -10.79 4.43 24.19
CA ALA A 25 -9.70 4.44 25.16
C ALA A 25 -9.23 5.86 25.52
N GLY A 26 -9.83 6.89 24.93
CA GLY A 26 -9.50 8.29 25.20
C GLY A 26 -8.35 8.84 24.34
N VAL A 27 -7.99 8.19 23.22
CA VAL A 27 -7.01 8.76 22.28
C VAL A 27 -7.56 10.05 21.68
N THR A 28 -6.70 11.08 21.65
CA THR A 28 -7.02 12.41 21.12
C THR A 28 -6.16 12.83 19.93
N VAL A 29 -5.03 12.15 19.68
CA VAL A 29 -4.11 12.48 18.59
C VAL A 29 -3.74 11.20 17.85
N ALA A 30 -3.93 11.20 16.53
CA ALA A 30 -3.46 10.14 15.64
C ALA A 30 -2.83 10.75 14.39
N SER A 31 -1.76 10.13 13.90
CA SER A 31 -1.08 10.55 12.67
C SER A 31 -0.68 9.29 11.91
N SER A 32 -0.83 9.29 10.60
CA SER A 32 -0.50 8.13 9.74
C SER A 32 -0.10 8.58 8.34
N TYR A 33 0.33 7.63 7.51
CA TYR A 33 0.47 7.78 6.06
C TYR A 33 -0.50 6.81 5.36
N PRO A 34 -1.16 7.19 4.24
CA PRO A 34 -2.09 6.29 3.55
C PRO A 34 -1.38 5.03 3.02
N GLY A 35 -1.93 3.86 3.35
CA GLY A 35 -1.37 2.57 2.97
C GLY A 35 -2.33 1.42 3.27
N THR A 36 -2.85 0.78 2.22
CA THR A 36 -3.67 -0.42 2.35
C THR A 36 -2.81 -1.56 2.91
N PRO A 37 -3.30 -2.35 3.89
CA PRO A 37 -4.71 -2.44 4.34
C PRO A 37 -5.05 -1.61 5.58
N ALA A 38 -4.24 -0.62 5.99
CA ALA A 38 -4.44 0.12 7.24
C ALA A 38 -5.12 1.49 7.08
N THR A 39 -5.26 2.02 5.86
CA THR A 39 -5.72 3.38 5.57
C THR A 39 -7.00 3.76 6.31
N GLU A 40 -8.00 2.87 6.33
CA GLU A 40 -9.33 3.14 6.87
C GLU A 40 -9.33 3.35 8.40
N ILE A 41 -8.27 2.94 9.11
CA ILE A 41 -8.14 3.17 10.56
C ILE A 41 -8.19 4.67 10.84
N LEU A 42 -7.35 5.45 10.15
CA LEU A 42 -7.23 6.88 10.43
C LEU A 42 -8.45 7.64 9.89
N GLU A 43 -8.98 7.24 8.73
CA GLU A 43 -10.21 7.82 8.16
C GLU A 43 -11.42 7.60 9.09
N ALA A 44 -11.54 6.41 9.68
CA ALA A 44 -12.57 6.12 10.67
C ALA A 44 -12.34 6.91 11.97
N PHE A 45 -11.08 7.01 12.43
CA PHE A 45 -10.74 7.75 13.65
C PHE A 45 -11.06 9.24 13.52
N ALA A 46 -10.74 9.86 12.38
CA ALA A 46 -10.95 11.28 12.11
C ALA A 46 -12.43 11.74 12.18
N ARG A 47 -13.38 10.80 12.08
CA ARG A 47 -14.82 11.08 12.14
C ARG A 47 -15.37 11.19 13.57
N TYR A 48 -14.59 10.80 14.58
CA TYR A 48 -15.01 10.91 15.96
C TYR A 48 -14.83 12.34 16.49
N PRO A 49 -15.64 12.77 17.49
CA PRO A 49 -15.46 14.07 18.12
C PRO A 49 -14.25 14.09 19.05
N ASP A 50 -13.74 15.30 19.31
CA ASP A 50 -12.67 15.57 20.30
C ASP A 50 -11.35 14.85 19.99
N VAL A 51 -11.03 14.69 18.70
CA VAL A 51 -9.77 14.11 18.24
C VAL A 51 -9.13 14.97 17.16
N TYR A 52 -7.81 14.87 17.08
CA TYR A 52 -6.98 15.36 16.00
C TYR A 52 -6.44 14.18 15.22
N ALA A 53 -6.62 14.20 13.89
CA ALA A 53 -6.14 13.18 12.98
C ALA A 53 -5.50 13.83 11.75
N GLU A 54 -4.34 13.36 11.33
CA GLU A 54 -3.63 13.91 10.18
C GLU A 54 -2.98 12.84 9.29
N TRP A 55 -3.01 13.11 7.98
CA TRP A 55 -2.07 12.48 7.05
C TRP A 55 -0.73 13.20 7.13
N ALA A 56 0.29 12.49 7.59
CA ALA A 56 1.67 12.95 7.55
C ALA A 56 2.27 12.72 6.15
N PRO A 57 3.41 13.35 5.81
CA PRO A 57 4.11 13.06 4.56
C PRO A 57 4.63 11.61 4.44
N ASN A 58 4.97 10.96 5.55
CA ASN A 58 5.42 9.56 5.62
C ASN A 58 5.25 8.99 7.04
N GLU A 59 5.45 7.69 7.20
CA GLU A 59 5.25 6.97 8.48
C GLU A 59 6.23 7.44 9.56
N LYS A 60 7.45 7.84 9.18
CA LYS A 60 8.44 8.36 10.14
C LYS A 60 7.96 9.65 10.78
N VAL A 61 7.44 10.59 9.97
CA VAL A 61 6.89 11.85 10.49
C VAL A 61 5.63 11.58 11.32
N ALA A 62 4.76 10.69 10.85
CA ALA A 62 3.57 10.28 11.61
C ALA A 62 3.93 9.72 12.99
N PHE A 63 4.91 8.82 13.03
CA PHE A 63 5.43 8.24 14.27
C PHE A 63 5.96 9.33 15.21
N GLU A 64 6.70 10.32 14.71
CA GLU A 64 7.23 11.41 15.53
C GLU A 64 6.14 12.32 16.09
N VAL A 65 5.08 12.60 15.32
CA VAL A 65 3.93 13.38 15.79
C VAL A 65 3.21 12.65 16.92
N ALA A 66 2.88 11.37 16.71
CA ALA A 66 2.22 10.54 17.72
C ALA A 66 3.10 10.34 18.97
N MET A 67 4.40 10.11 18.78
CA MET A 67 5.36 10.03 19.87
C MET A 67 5.43 11.37 20.62
N GLY A 68 5.55 12.50 19.92
CA GLY A 68 5.57 13.83 20.52
C GLY A 68 4.33 14.10 21.39
N ALA A 69 3.15 13.69 20.93
CA ALA A 69 1.91 13.78 21.68
C ALA A 69 1.95 12.93 22.98
N SER A 70 2.44 11.68 22.91
CA SER A 70 2.54 10.83 24.12
C SER A 70 3.56 11.36 25.15
N LEU A 71 4.64 11.99 24.68
CA LEU A 71 5.64 12.63 25.55
C LEU A 71 5.05 13.80 26.35
N ALA A 72 4.04 14.49 25.81
CA ALA A 72 3.43 15.67 26.42
C ALA A 72 2.57 15.37 27.67
N GLY A 73 2.54 14.12 28.17
CA GLY A 73 1.77 13.80 29.38
C GLY A 73 1.90 12.38 29.94
N ARG A 74 3.01 11.64 29.71
CA ARG A 74 3.12 10.19 30.05
C ARG A 74 1.91 9.35 29.60
N GLY A 75 1.24 9.74 28.51
CA GLY A 75 0.10 9.01 27.96
C GLY A 75 0.55 7.76 27.21
N GLY A 76 -0.39 6.87 26.92
CA GLY A 76 -0.14 5.66 26.14
C GLY A 76 0.27 5.93 24.69
N PHE A 77 1.15 5.10 24.15
CA PHE A 77 1.55 5.13 22.74
C PHE A 77 1.34 3.76 22.08
N LEU A 78 0.41 3.73 21.13
CA LEU A 78 0.10 2.58 20.31
C LEU A 78 0.55 2.81 18.87
N VAL A 79 1.24 1.82 18.30
CA VAL A 79 1.57 1.77 16.87
C VAL A 79 0.73 0.67 16.23
N ALA A 80 -0.26 1.03 15.43
CA ALA A 80 -1.06 0.07 14.67
C ALA A 80 -0.42 -0.16 13.30
N VAL A 81 -0.18 -1.43 12.95
CA VAL A 81 0.40 -1.83 11.66
C VAL A 81 -0.41 -3.00 11.11
N SER A 82 -0.67 -3.01 9.80
CA SER A 82 -1.37 -4.11 9.16
C SER A 82 -0.47 -4.80 8.13
N ASP A 83 -0.16 -6.07 8.36
CA ASP A 83 0.69 -6.86 7.49
C ASP A 83 -0.09 -7.45 6.30
N ASP A 84 0.44 -7.26 5.09
CA ASP A 84 -0.07 -7.91 3.87
C ASP A 84 0.57 -9.29 3.69
N VAL A 85 0.01 -10.28 4.40
CA VAL A 85 0.48 -11.68 4.39
C VAL A 85 0.37 -12.31 3.00
N GLY A 86 -0.69 -11.97 2.26
CA GLY A 86 -0.98 -12.54 0.95
C GLY A 86 -0.31 -11.84 -0.23
N MET A 87 0.35 -10.70 0.01
CA MET A 87 0.86 -9.81 -1.05
C MET A 87 -0.27 -9.37 -2.02
N GLY A 88 -1.45 -9.08 -1.48
CA GLY A 88 -2.59 -8.60 -2.27
C GLY A 88 -2.36 -7.20 -2.85
N SER A 89 -1.50 -6.41 -2.19
CA SER A 89 -1.20 -5.01 -2.52
C SER A 89 0.30 -4.66 -2.40
N SER A 90 1.05 -5.42 -1.61
CA SER A 90 2.47 -5.19 -1.30
C SER A 90 3.44 -5.94 -2.25
N GLN A 91 4.69 -5.47 -2.35
CA GLN A 91 5.73 -6.08 -3.20
C GLN A 91 6.39 -7.29 -2.54
N ASN A 92 6.13 -7.52 -1.26
CA ASN A 92 6.61 -8.64 -0.46
C ASN A 92 5.63 -8.91 0.70
N ALA A 93 5.70 -10.11 1.27
CA ALA A 93 5.03 -10.42 2.50
C ALA A 93 5.78 -9.76 3.67
N GLN A 94 5.03 -9.17 4.60
CA GLN A 94 5.57 -8.43 5.75
C GLN A 94 5.22 -9.14 7.05
N ASP A 95 6.18 -9.18 7.98
CA ASP A 95 5.98 -9.75 9.31
C ASP A 95 6.48 -8.80 10.40
N THR A 96 5.54 -8.05 10.97
CA THR A 96 5.81 -7.03 11.99
C THR A 96 6.42 -7.61 13.27
N ARG A 97 6.31 -8.92 13.51
CA ARG A 97 6.87 -9.58 14.69
C ARG A 97 8.40 -9.46 14.76
N TYR A 98 9.09 -9.37 13.63
CA TYR A 98 10.54 -9.08 13.62
C TYR A 98 10.87 -7.71 14.19
N PHE A 99 10.07 -6.67 13.85
CA PHE A 99 10.31 -5.32 14.34
C PHE A 99 10.04 -5.21 15.83
N ALA A 100 9.00 -5.87 16.34
CA ALA A 100 8.73 -5.92 17.79
C ALA A 100 9.91 -6.52 18.57
N ARG A 101 10.47 -7.63 18.06
CA ARG A 101 11.66 -8.29 18.63
C ARG A 101 12.90 -7.40 18.58
N PHE A 102 13.16 -6.78 17.44
CA PHE A 102 14.29 -5.87 17.24
C PHE A 102 14.20 -4.67 18.19
N ALA A 103 13.03 -4.04 18.28
CA ALA A 103 12.81 -2.86 19.11
C ALA A 103 12.64 -3.18 20.61
N LYS A 104 12.42 -4.44 20.99
CA LYS A 104 12.13 -4.89 22.37
C LYS A 104 10.90 -4.17 22.94
N VAL A 105 9.81 -4.25 22.19
CA VAL A 105 8.51 -3.65 22.53
C VAL A 105 7.42 -4.71 22.48
N PRO A 106 6.39 -4.63 23.34
CA PRO A 106 5.28 -5.58 23.33
C PRO A 106 4.48 -5.53 22.01
N LEU A 107 3.95 -6.68 21.62
CA LEU A 107 3.16 -6.88 20.41
C LEU A 107 1.85 -7.59 20.73
N PHE A 108 0.74 -7.01 20.28
CA PHE A 108 -0.59 -7.60 20.36
C PHE A 108 -1.13 -7.97 18.98
N GLU A 109 -1.89 -9.06 18.91
CA GLU A 109 -2.43 -9.64 17.67
C GLU A 109 -3.90 -10.05 17.86
N PRO A 110 -4.88 -9.22 17.47
CA PRO A 110 -6.29 -9.57 17.56
C PRO A 110 -6.67 -10.62 16.50
N SER A 111 -7.55 -11.54 16.86
CA SER A 111 -8.10 -12.56 15.97
C SER A 111 -9.42 -12.15 15.29
N ASP A 112 -10.07 -11.08 15.77
CA ASP A 112 -11.31 -10.55 15.20
C ASP A 112 -11.48 -9.04 15.46
N SER A 113 -12.58 -8.46 14.94
CA SER A 113 -12.89 -7.04 15.10
C SER A 113 -13.16 -6.63 16.56
N GLN A 114 -13.76 -7.50 17.38
CA GLN A 114 -14.05 -7.18 18.78
C GLN A 114 -12.75 -7.09 19.59
N GLU A 115 -11.81 -8.00 19.36
CA GLU A 115 -10.47 -7.96 19.93
C GLU A 115 -9.69 -6.76 19.42
N ALA A 116 -9.78 -6.43 18.13
CA ALA A 116 -9.15 -5.23 17.57
C ALA A 116 -9.59 -3.96 18.30
N LYS A 117 -10.86 -3.86 18.73
CA LYS A 117 -11.34 -2.79 19.60
C LYS A 117 -10.78 -2.91 21.02
N ALA A 118 -10.96 -4.07 21.66
CA ALA A 118 -10.72 -4.27 23.08
C ALA A 118 -9.23 -4.16 23.45
N PHE A 119 -8.35 -4.67 22.59
CA PHE A 119 -6.91 -4.72 22.83
C PHE A 119 -6.28 -3.32 22.84
N VAL A 120 -6.91 -2.31 22.22
CA VAL A 120 -6.39 -0.93 22.21
C VAL A 120 -6.32 -0.35 23.61
N ALA A 121 -7.38 -0.52 24.41
CA ALA A 121 -7.40 -0.03 25.79
C ALA A 121 -6.30 -0.69 26.64
N GLU A 122 -6.14 -2.00 26.49
CA GLU A 122 -5.08 -2.74 27.18
C GLU A 122 -3.68 -2.34 26.70
N ALA A 123 -3.51 -2.06 25.41
CA ALA A 123 -2.24 -1.63 24.85
C ALA A 123 -1.83 -0.26 25.39
N LEU A 124 -2.76 0.69 25.45
CA LEU A 124 -2.48 2.02 26.00
C LEU A 124 -2.20 1.95 27.50
N ARG A 125 -2.97 1.17 28.26
CA ARG A 125 -2.73 0.92 29.69
C ARG A 125 -1.34 0.33 29.92
N LEU A 126 -0.96 -0.71 29.18
CA LEU A 126 0.35 -1.34 29.26
C LEU A 126 1.47 -0.38 28.86
N SER A 127 1.24 0.44 27.83
CA SER A 127 2.20 1.44 27.37
C SER A 127 2.54 2.46 28.46
N GLU A 128 1.52 2.95 29.16
CA GLU A 128 1.66 3.89 30.28
C GLU A 128 2.38 3.26 31.48
N GLU A 129 1.98 2.03 31.84
CA GLU A 129 2.56 1.29 32.97
C GLU A 129 4.05 0.99 32.75
N MET A 130 4.40 0.56 31.53
CA MET A 130 5.74 0.05 31.21
C MET A 130 6.65 1.08 30.52
N ASP A 131 6.17 2.32 30.33
CA ASP A 131 6.89 3.42 29.67
C ASP A 131 7.49 2.97 28.33
N THR A 132 6.67 2.34 27.48
CA THR A 132 7.07 1.75 26.20
C THR A 132 5.94 1.83 25.18
N PRO A 133 6.21 2.06 23.88
CA PRO A 133 5.19 1.85 22.86
C PRO A 133 4.75 0.38 22.83
N VAL A 134 3.49 0.15 22.47
CA VAL A 134 2.96 -1.17 22.13
C VAL A 134 2.66 -1.20 20.64
N ILE A 135 3.03 -2.30 19.97
CA ILE A 135 2.63 -2.54 18.59
C ILE A 135 1.35 -3.37 18.57
N MET A 136 0.37 -2.93 17.80
CA MET A 136 -0.84 -3.68 17.48
C MET A 136 -0.74 -4.12 16.03
N ARG A 137 -0.53 -5.43 15.82
CA ARG A 137 -0.39 -6.01 14.49
C ARG A 137 -1.73 -6.58 14.04
N LEU A 138 -2.23 -6.06 12.94
CA LEU A 138 -3.33 -6.61 12.17
C LEU A 138 -2.75 -7.31 10.94
N THR A 139 -3.60 -8.04 10.23
CA THR A 139 -3.31 -8.53 8.88
C THR A 139 -4.44 -8.11 7.93
N THR A 140 -4.24 -8.28 6.62
CA THR A 140 -5.26 -7.99 5.59
C THR A 140 -6.65 -8.51 5.96
N ARG A 141 -6.72 -9.68 6.59
CA ARG A 141 -7.97 -10.35 6.94
C ARG A 141 -8.69 -9.66 8.10
N ILE A 142 -7.99 -9.32 9.18
CA ILE A 142 -8.60 -8.55 10.27
C ILE A 142 -9.00 -7.16 9.79
N SER A 143 -8.16 -6.52 8.98
CA SER A 143 -8.36 -5.15 8.51
C SER A 143 -9.66 -4.97 7.72
N HIS A 144 -9.99 -5.93 6.84
CA HIS A 144 -11.11 -5.82 5.89
C HIS A 144 -12.33 -6.70 6.19
N VAL A 145 -12.22 -7.73 7.03
CA VAL A 145 -13.39 -8.53 7.45
C VAL A 145 -14.17 -7.79 8.53
N LYS A 146 -15.50 -7.87 8.49
CA LYS A 146 -16.38 -7.27 9.50
C LYS A 146 -16.89 -8.30 10.51
N GLY A 147 -16.90 -7.91 11.77
CA GLY A 147 -17.48 -8.65 12.90
C GLY A 147 -18.42 -7.77 13.72
N LEU A 148 -19.22 -8.41 14.57
CA LEU A 148 -20.07 -7.68 15.52
C LEU A 148 -19.23 -7.19 16.70
N VAL A 149 -19.25 -5.87 16.92
CA VAL A 149 -18.46 -5.18 17.95
C VAL A 149 -19.41 -4.49 18.93
N ASP A 150 -19.26 -4.81 20.21
CA ASP A 150 -19.96 -4.16 21.31
C ASP A 150 -19.33 -2.80 21.58
N LEU A 151 -20.16 -1.78 21.73
CA LEU A 151 -19.75 -0.40 22.00
C LEU A 151 -19.58 -0.16 23.50
N GLY A 152 -18.60 0.66 23.84
CA GLY A 152 -18.31 1.09 25.20
C GLY A 152 -18.36 2.61 25.36
N GLU A 153 -18.30 3.02 26.62
CA GLU A 153 -18.14 4.42 26.99
C GLU A 153 -16.71 4.89 26.80
N ARG A 154 -16.54 6.19 26.53
CA ARG A 154 -15.24 6.85 26.42
C ARG A 154 -14.88 7.51 27.74
N PRO A 155 -13.77 7.14 28.41
CA PRO A 155 -13.24 7.87 29.53
C PRO A 155 -12.60 9.18 29.05
N ALA A 156 -12.50 10.15 29.95
CA ALA A 156 -11.78 11.41 29.73
C ALA A 156 -10.51 11.41 30.59
N PRO A 157 -9.40 10.80 30.12
CA PRO A 157 -8.15 10.79 30.88
C PRO A 157 -7.60 12.21 31.05
N PRO A 158 -6.99 12.54 32.21
CA PRO A 158 -6.45 13.87 32.45
C PRO A 158 -5.19 14.12 31.61
N PHE A 159 -5.04 15.35 31.11
CA PHE A 159 -3.80 15.78 30.47
C PHE A 159 -2.73 16.11 31.52
N LEU A 160 -1.66 15.31 31.61
CA LEU A 160 -0.64 15.45 32.66
C LEU A 160 0.42 16.53 32.38
N GLY A 161 0.57 16.96 31.12
CA GLY A 161 1.57 17.95 30.71
C GLY A 161 3.01 17.40 30.56
N PHE A 162 3.82 18.12 29.78
CA PHE A 162 5.20 17.70 29.50
C PHE A 162 6.10 17.92 30.72
N SER A 163 6.73 16.84 31.19
CA SER A 163 7.74 16.91 32.25
C SER A 163 9.14 17.05 31.65
N LYS A 164 9.92 18.02 32.13
CA LYS A 164 11.31 18.21 31.67
C LYS A 164 12.24 17.22 32.38
N ASP A 165 12.42 16.04 31.79
CA ASP A 165 13.36 15.01 32.27
C ASP A 165 14.38 14.62 31.18
N PRO A 166 15.55 15.29 31.12
CA PRO A 166 16.59 14.97 30.13
C PRO A 166 17.15 13.54 30.29
N ALA A 167 17.17 12.98 31.50
CA ALA A 167 17.64 11.62 31.72
C ALA A 167 16.65 10.59 31.12
N LYS A 168 15.37 10.94 31.03
CA LYS A 168 14.35 10.14 30.33
C LYS A 168 14.40 10.32 28.82
N TYR A 169 14.37 11.56 28.34
CA TYR A 169 14.06 11.88 26.94
C TYR A 169 15.28 12.10 26.03
N VAL A 170 16.45 12.41 26.59
CA VAL A 170 17.66 12.67 25.79
C VAL A 170 18.60 11.47 25.91
N ILE A 171 18.67 10.64 24.87
CA ILE A 171 19.38 9.35 24.92
C ILE A 171 20.89 9.47 24.63
N LEU A 172 21.58 10.34 25.38
CA LEU A 172 23.06 10.42 25.33
C LEU A 172 23.68 9.06 25.70
N PRO A 173 24.90 8.72 25.22
CA PRO A 173 25.54 7.45 25.57
C PRO A 173 25.58 7.15 27.08
N ALA A 174 25.77 8.16 27.93
CA ALA A 174 25.74 8.02 29.38
C ALA A 174 24.35 7.65 29.95
N HIS A 175 23.26 8.16 29.35
CA HIS A 175 21.88 7.82 29.72
C HIS A 175 21.49 6.45 29.12
N ALA A 176 21.88 6.17 27.88
CA ALA A 176 21.62 4.92 27.18
C ALA A 176 22.17 3.71 27.95
N ARG A 177 23.43 3.76 28.39
CA ARG A 177 24.04 2.68 29.19
C ARG A 177 23.30 2.41 30.49
N LYS A 178 22.74 3.45 31.14
CA LYS A 178 21.94 3.31 32.37
C LYS A 178 20.51 2.82 32.10
N LYS A 179 19.96 3.10 30.92
CA LYS A 179 18.60 2.67 30.51
C LYS A 179 18.57 1.25 29.95
N HIS A 180 19.66 0.77 29.35
CA HIS A 180 19.67 -0.56 28.74
C HIS A 180 19.29 -1.69 29.72
N PRO A 181 19.82 -1.76 30.96
CA PRO A 181 19.34 -2.73 31.96
C PRO A 181 17.85 -2.62 32.27
N LYS A 182 17.29 -1.39 32.26
CA LYS A 182 15.84 -1.18 32.47
C LYS A 182 15.01 -1.73 31.33
N VAL A 183 15.48 -1.63 30.09
CA VAL A 183 14.81 -2.25 28.93
C VAL A 183 14.82 -3.78 29.07
N LEU A 184 15.94 -4.36 29.49
CA LEU A 184 16.03 -5.82 29.70
C LEU A 184 15.10 -6.28 30.83
N GLN A 185 15.08 -5.56 31.96
CA GLN A 185 14.15 -5.85 33.05
C GLN A 185 12.69 -5.72 32.61
N ARG A 186 12.35 -4.65 31.89
CA ARG A 186 11.01 -4.45 31.32
C ARG A 186 10.58 -5.64 30.46
N MET A 187 11.49 -6.22 29.67
CA MET A 187 11.15 -7.42 28.87
C MET A 187 10.83 -8.64 29.73
N THR A 188 11.53 -8.80 30.86
CA THR A 188 11.21 -9.85 31.85
C THR A 188 9.84 -9.60 32.49
N ASP A 189 9.56 -8.35 32.90
CA ASP A 189 8.30 -7.97 33.53
C ASP A 189 7.13 -8.16 32.55
N LEU A 190 7.28 -7.73 31.30
CA LEU A 190 6.29 -7.93 30.23
C LEU A 190 6.02 -9.42 29.98
N ALA A 191 7.06 -10.27 29.97
CA ALA A 191 6.89 -11.71 29.82
C ALA A 191 6.14 -12.34 30.99
N GLN A 192 6.33 -11.83 32.22
CA GLN A 192 5.55 -12.24 33.38
C GLN A 192 4.08 -11.81 33.24
N MET A 193 3.83 -10.55 32.89
CA MET A 193 2.49 -10.01 32.66
C MET A 193 1.73 -10.78 31.57
N ALA A 194 2.43 -11.21 30.51
CA ALA A 194 1.85 -12.02 29.45
C ALA A 194 1.26 -13.35 29.96
N ASN A 195 1.78 -13.93 31.05
CA ASN A 195 1.25 -15.17 31.63
C ASN A 195 -0.09 -14.99 32.35
N SER A 196 -0.41 -13.78 32.78
CA SER A 196 -1.68 -13.46 33.46
C SER A 196 -2.56 -12.54 32.62
N SER A 197 -2.15 -12.26 31.38
CA SER A 197 -2.86 -11.31 30.52
C SER A 197 -4.16 -11.95 30.03
N PRO A 198 -5.30 -11.24 30.12
CA PRO A 198 -6.57 -11.75 29.59
C PRO A 198 -6.58 -11.87 28.07
N LEU A 199 -5.56 -11.34 27.39
CA LEU A 199 -5.38 -11.45 25.94
C LEU A 199 -4.91 -12.85 25.52
N ASN A 200 -4.33 -13.61 26.45
CA ASN A 200 -3.92 -14.99 26.21
C ASN A 200 -4.96 -15.92 26.83
N THR A 201 -5.52 -16.84 26.04
CA THR A 201 -6.63 -17.68 26.49
C THR A 201 -6.37 -19.14 26.13
N ILE A 202 -6.51 -20.02 27.14
CA ILE A 202 -6.53 -21.47 26.94
C ILE A 202 -8.00 -21.90 26.81
N GLU A 203 -8.29 -22.64 25.74
CA GLU A 203 -9.57 -23.26 25.46
C GLU A 203 -9.36 -24.76 25.37
N TRP A 204 -9.83 -25.51 26.37
CA TRP A 204 -9.66 -26.96 26.41
C TRP A 204 -10.74 -27.66 25.59
N GLY A 205 -10.30 -28.49 24.64
CA GLY A 205 -11.12 -29.45 23.91
C GLY A 205 -10.57 -30.85 24.12
N ASP A 206 -10.47 -31.62 23.03
CA ASP A 206 -9.68 -32.83 22.96
C ASP A 206 -8.20 -32.52 23.25
N ARG A 207 -7.59 -33.34 24.10
CA ARG A 207 -6.20 -33.23 24.54
C ARG A 207 -5.25 -34.10 23.72
N GLU A 208 -5.74 -34.84 22.72
CA GLU A 208 -4.86 -35.46 21.73
C GLU A 208 -4.08 -34.41 20.93
N ILE A 209 -4.73 -33.30 20.57
CA ILE A 209 -4.17 -32.21 19.76
C ILE A 209 -4.30 -30.88 20.51
N GLY A 210 -3.18 -30.20 20.71
CA GLY A 210 -3.13 -28.81 21.17
C GLY A 210 -2.54 -27.90 20.11
N ILE A 211 -3.13 -26.72 19.92
CA ILE A 211 -2.70 -25.74 18.93
C ILE A 211 -2.44 -24.38 19.60
N ILE A 212 -1.25 -23.82 19.42
CA ILE A 212 -0.95 -22.42 19.77
C ILE A 212 -1.07 -21.56 18.50
N ALA A 213 -1.83 -20.46 18.55
CA ALA A 213 -2.00 -19.57 17.41
C ALA A 213 -2.26 -18.12 17.82
N SER A 214 -1.93 -17.16 16.95
CA SER A 214 -2.23 -15.73 17.11
C SER A 214 -2.94 -15.15 15.89
N GLY A 215 -3.66 -14.05 16.07
CA GLY A 215 -4.32 -13.35 14.95
C GLY A 215 -5.33 -14.24 14.18
N PRO A 216 -5.49 -14.07 12.85
CA PRO A 216 -6.38 -14.90 12.04
C PRO A 216 -6.03 -16.39 12.04
N ALA A 217 -4.76 -16.74 12.28
CA ALA A 217 -4.29 -18.12 12.27
C ALA A 217 -5.07 -18.99 13.28
N TYR A 218 -5.47 -18.40 14.42
CA TYR A 218 -6.34 -19.04 15.40
C TYR A 218 -7.71 -19.41 14.81
N VAL A 219 -8.34 -18.50 14.05
CA VAL A 219 -9.66 -18.74 13.44
C VAL A 219 -9.58 -19.88 12.43
N TYR A 220 -8.54 -19.87 11.57
CA TYR A 220 -8.34 -20.94 10.59
C TYR A 220 -8.09 -22.30 11.24
N ALA A 221 -7.27 -22.34 12.29
CA ALA A 221 -6.97 -23.56 13.01
C ALA A 221 -8.21 -24.12 13.72
N ARG A 222 -9.03 -23.25 14.31
CA ARG A 222 -10.29 -23.64 14.97
C ARG A 222 -11.31 -24.20 13.98
N GLU A 223 -11.40 -23.65 12.77
CA GLU A 223 -12.26 -24.21 11.73
C GLU A 223 -11.74 -25.56 11.20
N ALA A 224 -10.43 -25.70 11.05
CA ALA A 224 -9.79 -26.93 10.61
C ALA A 224 -9.84 -28.07 11.65
N PHE A 225 -9.83 -27.72 12.94
CA PHE A 225 -9.76 -28.63 14.08
C PHE A 225 -10.71 -28.19 15.21
N PRO A 226 -12.03 -28.29 15.02
CA PRO A 226 -13.01 -27.74 15.96
C PRO A 226 -12.94 -28.36 17.35
N ASP A 227 -12.52 -29.62 17.46
CA ASP A 227 -12.45 -30.34 18.72
C ASP A 227 -11.10 -30.22 19.42
N ALA A 228 -10.07 -29.62 18.82
CA ALA A 228 -8.74 -29.52 19.45
C ALA A 228 -8.73 -28.56 20.66
N SER A 229 -7.69 -28.69 21.50
CA SER A 229 -7.40 -27.67 22.51
C SER A 229 -6.60 -26.52 21.90
N PHE A 230 -6.85 -25.29 22.35
CA PHE A 230 -6.20 -24.08 21.83
C PHE A 230 -5.55 -23.24 22.93
N LEU A 231 -4.39 -22.67 22.63
CA LEU A 231 -3.85 -21.49 23.32
C LEU A 231 -3.82 -20.35 22.31
N LYS A 232 -4.78 -19.43 22.42
CA LYS A 232 -4.83 -18.21 21.62
C LYS A 232 -3.93 -17.16 22.25
N LEU A 233 -2.98 -16.64 21.47
CA LEU A 233 -2.06 -15.60 21.88
C LEU A 233 -2.50 -14.24 21.33
N GLY A 234 -3.16 -13.43 22.16
CA GLY A 234 -3.41 -12.02 21.86
C GLY A 234 -2.23 -11.12 22.25
N PHE A 235 -1.41 -11.54 23.23
CA PHE A 235 -0.14 -10.90 23.59
C PHE A 235 1.00 -11.83 23.16
N SER A 236 1.47 -11.65 21.91
CA SER A 236 2.33 -12.61 21.23
C SER A 236 3.83 -12.32 21.33
N PHE A 237 4.24 -11.14 21.81
CA PHE A 237 5.62 -10.88 22.16
C PHE A 237 5.74 -9.84 23.27
N PRO A 238 6.49 -10.08 24.36
CA PRO A 238 7.17 -11.33 24.72
C PRO A 238 6.20 -12.48 24.96
N LEU A 239 6.66 -13.72 24.75
CA LEU A 239 5.81 -14.89 24.94
C LEU A 239 5.55 -15.22 26.41
N ALA A 240 4.32 -15.66 26.68
CA ALA A 240 3.87 -16.17 27.97
C ALA A 240 4.40 -17.59 28.24
N GLY A 241 5.69 -17.72 28.55
CA GLY A 241 6.35 -19.03 28.69
C GLY A 241 5.74 -19.96 29.75
N GLY A 242 5.14 -19.41 30.82
CA GLY A 242 4.41 -20.18 31.84
C GLY A 242 3.12 -20.80 31.29
N LEU A 243 2.26 -19.99 30.66
CA LEU A 243 1.04 -20.46 30.01
C LEU A 243 1.32 -21.47 28.90
N ILE A 244 2.37 -21.23 28.09
CA ILE A 244 2.78 -22.14 27.03
C ILE A 244 3.18 -23.50 27.61
N ARG A 245 3.93 -23.52 28.73
CA ARG A 245 4.31 -24.77 29.40
C ARG A 245 3.11 -25.50 30.00
N GLU A 246 2.20 -24.76 30.63
CA GLU A 246 0.94 -25.31 31.16
C GLU A 246 0.15 -25.98 30.03
N PHE A 247 -0.11 -25.25 28.95
CA PHE A 247 -0.85 -25.75 27.81
C PHE A 247 -0.19 -26.96 27.16
N ALA A 248 1.11 -26.88 26.89
CA ALA A 248 1.88 -27.96 26.28
C ALA A 248 1.89 -29.24 27.13
N SER A 249 1.91 -29.12 28.47
CA SER A 249 1.84 -30.26 29.38
C SER A 249 0.46 -30.94 29.41
N GLY A 250 -0.58 -30.22 28.97
CA GLY A 250 -1.97 -30.69 28.96
C GLY A 250 -2.38 -31.44 27.70
N VAL A 251 -1.52 -31.52 26.68
CA VAL A 251 -1.84 -32.14 25.37
C VAL A 251 -0.78 -33.17 24.96
N LYS A 252 -1.17 -34.14 24.12
CA LYS A 252 -0.23 -35.15 23.60
C LYS A 252 0.59 -34.64 22.42
N CYS A 253 -0.06 -34.02 21.44
CA CYS A 253 0.57 -33.47 20.25
C CYS A 253 0.37 -31.95 20.19
N LEU A 254 1.45 -31.20 20.36
CA LEU A 254 1.45 -29.74 20.23
C LEU A 254 1.79 -29.29 18.81
N TYR A 255 0.97 -28.40 18.24
CA TYR A 255 1.22 -27.69 16.99
C TYR A 255 1.22 -26.19 17.23
N ILE A 256 1.91 -25.45 16.37
CA ILE A 256 1.89 -23.99 16.34
C ILE A 256 1.42 -23.58 14.96
N VAL A 257 0.41 -22.70 14.90
CA VAL A 257 -0.16 -22.17 13.66
C VAL A 257 -0.02 -20.67 13.65
N GLU A 258 0.88 -20.19 12.80
CA GLU A 258 1.20 -18.77 12.63
C GLU A 258 1.42 -18.45 11.14
N GLU A 259 1.14 -17.21 10.73
CA GLU A 259 1.27 -16.77 9.34
C GLU A 259 2.72 -16.36 9.01
N LEU A 260 3.19 -16.64 7.80
CA LEU A 260 4.53 -16.32 7.27
C LEU A 260 5.68 -17.05 7.98
N GLU A 261 6.18 -16.51 9.08
CA GLU A 261 7.42 -16.96 9.72
C GLU A 261 7.13 -17.73 11.01
N GLY A 262 7.90 -18.79 11.26
CA GLY A 262 7.80 -19.65 12.44
C GLY A 262 8.45 -19.04 13.68
N LEU A 263 8.05 -17.82 14.08
CA LEU A 263 8.69 -17.08 15.17
C LEU A 263 8.23 -17.55 16.56
N VAL A 264 6.93 -17.80 16.73
CA VAL A 264 6.42 -18.43 17.95
C VAL A 264 6.94 -19.86 18.03
N GLU A 265 6.96 -20.58 16.92
CA GLU A 265 7.51 -21.94 16.82
C GLU A 265 8.97 -22.00 17.26
N ALA A 266 9.81 -21.11 16.73
CA ALA A 266 11.23 -21.03 17.10
C ALA A 266 11.43 -20.78 18.61
N ASP A 267 10.65 -19.88 19.21
CA ASP A 267 10.78 -19.57 20.63
C ASP A 267 10.29 -20.71 21.52
N VAL A 268 9.18 -21.37 21.16
CA VAL A 268 8.64 -22.52 21.92
C VAL A 268 9.61 -23.70 21.87
N LEU A 269 10.24 -23.94 20.71
CA LEU A 269 11.32 -24.93 20.59
C LEU A 269 12.52 -24.54 21.49
N ALA A 270 12.89 -23.26 21.52
CA ALA A 270 13.96 -22.76 22.40
C ALA A 270 13.64 -22.91 23.90
N MET A 271 12.35 -23.01 24.27
CA MET A 271 11.91 -23.33 25.63
C MET A 271 12.06 -24.82 25.99
N GLY A 272 12.50 -25.67 25.04
CA GLY A 272 12.64 -27.11 25.19
C GLY A 272 11.33 -27.88 25.04
N ILE A 273 10.31 -27.28 24.43
CA ILE A 273 8.98 -27.88 24.24
C ILE A 273 8.92 -28.51 22.84
N PRO A 274 8.61 -29.82 22.71
CA PRO A 274 8.44 -30.45 21.40
C PRO A 274 7.24 -29.88 20.64
N VAL A 275 7.44 -29.58 19.35
CA VAL A 275 6.39 -29.07 18.46
C VAL A 275 6.32 -29.96 17.21
N HIS A 276 5.12 -30.33 16.80
CA HIS A 276 4.87 -31.24 15.69
C HIS A 276 4.62 -30.54 14.35
N SER A 277 4.43 -29.21 14.34
CA SER A 277 4.24 -28.39 13.13
C SER A 277 5.53 -28.01 12.40
N VAL A 278 6.70 -28.37 12.95
CA VAL A 278 8.00 -27.91 12.46
C VAL A 278 8.18 -28.24 10.97
N GLY A 279 8.30 -27.19 10.16
CA GLY A 279 8.46 -27.28 8.71
C GLY A 279 7.22 -27.77 7.94
N ARG A 280 6.05 -27.85 8.59
CA ARG A 280 4.80 -28.32 7.95
C ARG A 280 3.95 -27.19 7.38
N LEU A 281 3.93 -26.02 8.03
CA LEU A 281 3.11 -24.90 7.58
C LEU A 281 3.73 -24.18 6.39
N PRO A 282 2.90 -23.77 5.41
CA PRO A 282 3.39 -23.01 4.28
C PRO A 282 3.79 -21.59 4.71
N ARG A 283 4.94 -21.14 4.21
CA ARG A 283 5.45 -19.77 4.42
C ARG A 283 5.08 -18.80 3.30
N THR A 284 4.29 -19.25 2.33
CA THR A 284 3.90 -18.48 1.15
C THR A 284 2.40 -18.46 0.98
N GLY A 285 1.84 -17.30 0.64
CA GLY A 285 0.41 -17.07 0.58
C GLY A 285 -0.28 -17.17 1.94
N GLU A 286 -1.55 -16.76 2.00
CA GLU A 286 -2.31 -16.74 3.25
C GLU A 286 -2.72 -18.13 3.73
N LEU A 287 -2.79 -18.31 5.04
CA LEU A 287 -3.36 -19.53 5.60
C LEU A 287 -4.87 -19.61 5.31
N THR A 288 -5.35 -20.82 5.14
CA THR A 288 -6.78 -21.13 5.08
C THR A 288 -7.03 -22.39 5.93
N PRO A 289 -8.27 -22.66 6.36
CA PRO A 289 -8.59 -23.89 7.09
C PRO A 289 -8.10 -25.16 6.38
N GLN A 290 -8.26 -25.22 5.05
CA GLN A 290 -7.82 -26.37 4.24
C GLN A 290 -6.29 -26.51 4.24
N ARG A 291 -5.55 -25.40 4.12
CA ARG A 291 -4.09 -25.41 4.15
C ARG A 291 -3.57 -25.83 5.53
N VAL A 292 -4.21 -25.34 6.61
CA VAL A 292 -3.87 -25.72 7.99
C VAL A 292 -4.15 -27.21 8.22
N ARG A 293 -5.33 -27.71 7.82
CA ARG A 293 -5.71 -29.13 7.94
C ARG A 293 -4.68 -30.03 7.26
N ALA A 294 -4.41 -29.76 5.99
CA ALA A 294 -3.47 -30.53 5.17
C ALA A 294 -2.04 -30.52 5.75
N ALA A 295 -1.53 -29.34 6.13
CA ALA A 295 -0.21 -29.21 6.73
C ALA A 295 -0.06 -30.05 8.01
N LEU A 296 -1.06 -30.01 8.88
CA LEU A 296 -1.01 -30.72 10.16
C LEU A 296 -1.27 -32.23 10.03
N ASP A 297 -2.02 -32.67 9.01
CA ASP A 297 -2.14 -34.10 8.62
C ASP A 297 -0.85 -34.69 8.03
N GLY A 298 0.14 -33.84 7.69
CA GLY A 298 1.30 -34.27 6.91
C GLY A 298 0.96 -34.56 5.44
N ALA A 299 -0.20 -34.09 4.96
CA ALA A 299 -0.51 -34.05 3.55
C ALA A 299 0.17 -32.85 2.90
N ALA A 300 0.48 -32.93 1.60
CA ALA A 300 0.90 -31.75 0.87
C ALA A 300 -0.21 -30.69 0.97
N PRO A 301 0.08 -29.46 1.46
CA PRO A 301 -0.94 -28.42 1.49
C PRO A 301 -1.41 -28.20 0.06
N PRO A 302 -2.73 -28.06 -0.18
CA PRO A 302 -3.20 -27.68 -1.50
C PRO A 302 -2.48 -26.38 -1.85
N MET A 303 -1.74 -26.38 -2.97
CA MET A 303 -1.41 -25.11 -3.60
C MET A 303 -2.73 -24.37 -3.83
N ALA A 304 -2.71 -23.04 -3.80
CA ALA A 304 -3.88 -22.27 -4.22
C ALA A 304 -4.17 -22.65 -5.68
N GLU A 305 -4.97 -23.69 -5.89
CA GLU A 305 -5.47 -24.05 -7.19
C GLU A 305 -6.47 -22.96 -7.52
N THR A 306 -6.13 -22.13 -8.52
CA THR A 306 -7.14 -21.39 -9.25
C THR A 306 -8.22 -22.42 -9.59
N PRO A 307 -9.47 -22.27 -9.10
CA PRO A 307 -10.50 -23.25 -9.37
C PRO A 307 -10.54 -23.45 -10.89
N PRO A 308 -10.55 -24.71 -11.38
CA PRO A 308 -10.66 -24.95 -12.81
C PRO A 308 -11.88 -24.18 -13.32
N PRO A 309 -11.77 -23.48 -14.47
CA PRO A 309 -12.91 -22.75 -15.01
C PRO A 309 -14.11 -23.71 -15.12
N PRO A 310 -15.34 -23.24 -14.83
CA PRO A 310 -16.53 -24.08 -14.96
C PRO A 310 -16.54 -24.77 -16.33
N PRO A 311 -16.81 -26.09 -16.39
CA PRO A 311 -16.67 -26.88 -17.62
C PRO A 311 -17.58 -26.40 -18.77
N ASP A 312 -18.59 -25.58 -18.46
CA ASP A 312 -19.59 -25.08 -19.42
C ASP A 312 -19.38 -23.61 -19.84
N LEU A 313 -18.23 -23.00 -19.50
CA LEU A 313 -17.85 -21.67 -19.97
C LEU A 313 -16.71 -21.77 -21.00
N ASP A 314 -17.06 -21.72 -22.29
CA ASP A 314 -16.12 -21.50 -23.40
C ASP A 314 -15.37 -20.15 -23.29
N MET A 315 -15.77 -19.28 -22.34
CA MET A 315 -14.99 -18.13 -21.93
C MET A 315 -13.88 -18.56 -20.98
N LEU A 316 -12.70 -18.85 -21.52
CA LEU A 316 -11.46 -18.64 -20.77
C LEU A 316 -11.54 -17.22 -20.18
N PRO A 317 -11.50 -17.03 -18.86
CA PRO A 317 -11.44 -15.70 -18.29
C PRO A 317 -10.19 -15.03 -18.85
N PHE A 318 -10.38 -14.12 -19.80
CA PHE A 318 -9.27 -13.39 -20.40
C PHE A 318 -8.56 -12.67 -19.25
N PRO A 319 -7.27 -12.94 -19.00
CA PRO A 319 -6.56 -12.30 -17.91
C PRO A 319 -6.68 -10.79 -18.15
N ARG A 320 -7.29 -10.08 -17.18
CA ARG A 320 -7.34 -8.61 -17.18
C ARG A 320 -6.05 -8.15 -16.49
N PRO A 321 -4.95 -7.90 -17.22
CA PRO A 321 -3.75 -7.40 -16.57
C PRO A 321 -4.08 -6.08 -15.86
N PRO A 322 -3.46 -5.81 -14.70
CA PRO A 322 -3.54 -4.50 -14.08
C PRO A 322 -3.23 -3.40 -15.11
N THR A 323 -4.15 -2.45 -15.26
CA THR A 323 -4.06 -1.38 -16.26
C THR A 323 -4.51 -0.05 -15.68
N LEU A 324 -4.08 1.04 -16.31
CA LEU A 324 -4.49 2.39 -15.93
C LEU A 324 -5.98 2.63 -16.24
N CYS A 325 -6.65 3.41 -15.40
CA CYS A 325 -8.04 3.85 -15.62
C CYS A 325 -8.19 4.57 -16.98
N ALA A 326 -9.35 4.46 -17.63
CA ALA A 326 -9.61 5.19 -18.89
C ALA A 326 -9.31 6.69 -18.73
N GLY A 327 -8.43 7.23 -19.58
CA GLY A 327 -8.01 8.61 -19.52
C GLY A 327 -7.08 8.98 -18.36
N CYS A 328 -6.47 8.02 -17.67
CA CYS A 328 -5.46 8.30 -16.65
C CYS A 328 -4.35 9.23 -17.18
N PRO A 329 -3.96 10.30 -16.45
CA PRO A 329 -2.95 11.24 -16.90
C PRO A 329 -1.59 10.59 -17.19
N HIS A 330 -1.25 9.50 -16.49
CA HIS A 330 -0.01 8.77 -16.71
C HIS A 330 0.12 8.14 -18.12
N MET A 331 -1.01 7.90 -18.82
CA MET A 331 -0.99 7.25 -20.14
C MET A 331 -0.17 8.02 -21.17
N GLY A 332 -0.24 9.35 -21.18
CA GLY A 332 0.49 10.18 -22.14
C GLY A 332 2.01 10.12 -21.93
N VAL A 333 2.44 10.00 -20.68
CA VAL A 333 3.85 9.82 -20.31
C VAL A 333 4.34 8.46 -20.78
N PHE A 334 3.64 7.38 -20.42
CA PHE A 334 4.05 6.03 -20.82
C PHE A 334 3.97 5.79 -22.33
N TYR A 335 2.98 6.37 -23.01
CA TYR A 335 2.92 6.36 -24.47
C TYR A 335 4.19 6.96 -25.09
N THR A 336 4.69 8.05 -24.50
CA THR A 336 5.89 8.75 -24.97
C THR A 336 7.15 7.95 -24.64
N LEU A 337 7.31 7.51 -23.39
CA LEU A 337 8.49 6.77 -22.93
C LEU A 337 8.61 5.40 -23.63
N GLY A 338 7.51 4.67 -23.82
CA GLY A 338 7.49 3.38 -24.51
C GLY A 338 7.86 3.44 -25.99
N LYS A 339 7.95 4.65 -26.58
CA LYS A 339 8.46 4.86 -27.95
C LYS A 339 9.94 5.22 -28.01
N MET A 340 10.54 5.60 -26.89
CA MET A 340 11.94 5.98 -26.83
C MET A 340 12.79 4.74 -26.59
N LYS A 341 13.77 4.52 -27.47
CA LYS A 341 14.69 3.41 -27.37
C LYS A 341 15.84 3.75 -26.42
N ASP A 342 16.49 2.72 -25.90
CA ASP A 342 17.74 2.81 -25.14
C ASP A 342 17.64 3.66 -23.85
N LEU A 343 16.49 3.60 -23.18
CA LEU A 343 16.29 4.17 -21.84
C LEU A 343 16.40 3.09 -20.77
N ILE A 344 16.94 3.46 -19.61
CA ILE A 344 16.72 2.72 -18.37
C ILE A 344 15.74 3.53 -17.53
N ILE A 345 14.63 2.92 -17.13
CA ILE A 345 13.57 3.60 -16.40
C ILE A 345 13.42 2.93 -15.04
N ALA A 346 13.89 3.60 -13.99
CA ALA A 346 13.67 3.21 -12.62
C ALA A 346 12.31 3.75 -12.18
N GLY A 347 11.36 2.86 -11.90
CA GLY A 347 10.05 3.20 -11.39
C GLY A 347 9.99 3.11 -9.86
N ASP A 348 8.96 3.75 -9.32
CA ASP A 348 8.57 3.64 -7.92
C ASP A 348 7.31 2.76 -7.78
N ILE A 349 6.84 2.53 -6.55
CA ILE A 349 5.52 1.90 -6.34
C ILE A 349 4.40 2.92 -6.45
N GLY A 350 3.38 2.65 -7.28
CA GLY A 350 2.26 3.55 -7.56
C GLY A 350 1.46 3.13 -8.79
N CYS A 351 0.48 3.94 -9.22
CA CYS A 351 -0.21 3.71 -10.50
C CYS A 351 0.78 3.64 -11.67
N TYR A 352 1.89 4.35 -11.57
CA TYR A 352 2.96 4.37 -12.56
C TYR A 352 3.80 3.07 -12.59
N THR A 353 3.70 2.15 -11.63
CA THR A 353 4.25 0.80 -11.75
C THR A 353 3.59 0.03 -12.90
N LEU A 354 2.32 0.35 -13.23
CA LEU A 354 1.57 -0.27 -14.33
C LEU A 354 2.16 0.05 -15.72
N GLY A 355 3.11 1.00 -15.81
CA GLY A 355 3.89 1.26 -17.01
C GLY A 355 4.78 0.10 -17.48
N VAL A 356 5.00 -0.92 -16.62
CA VAL A 356 5.75 -2.15 -16.95
C VAL A 356 5.06 -2.98 -18.03
N GLY A 357 3.73 -2.93 -18.10
CA GLY A 357 2.93 -3.78 -18.98
C GLY A 357 2.84 -3.29 -20.43
N SER A 358 2.38 -4.19 -21.30
CA SER A 358 1.92 -3.82 -22.64
C SER A 358 0.77 -2.79 -22.56
N PRO A 359 0.75 -1.75 -23.42
CA PRO A 359 1.56 -1.57 -24.62
C PRO A 359 2.88 -0.80 -24.42
N TRP A 360 3.21 -0.35 -23.21
CA TRP A 360 4.28 0.62 -22.99
C TRP A 360 5.64 -0.02 -22.73
N ASN A 361 5.70 -1.07 -21.89
CA ASN A 361 6.94 -1.71 -21.47
C ASN A 361 8.00 -0.68 -21.01
N ALA A 362 7.58 0.32 -20.23
CA ALA A 362 8.33 1.54 -19.97
C ALA A 362 8.80 1.66 -18.51
N THR A 363 8.85 0.57 -17.76
CA THR A 363 9.35 0.54 -16.37
C THR A 363 10.19 -0.70 -16.18
N HIS A 364 11.45 -0.54 -15.74
CA HIS A 364 12.43 -1.64 -15.68
C HIS A 364 12.77 -2.09 -14.26
N THR A 365 12.57 -1.23 -13.25
CA THR A 365 12.71 -1.59 -11.84
C THR A 365 11.63 -0.92 -10.99
N CYS A 366 11.29 -1.54 -9.86
CA CYS A 366 10.41 -1.01 -8.81
C CYS A 366 10.78 -1.74 -7.51
N VAL A 367 10.91 -1.02 -6.40
CA VAL A 367 11.34 -1.60 -5.11
C VAL A 367 10.38 -1.21 -3.98
N CYS A 368 10.39 0.05 -3.56
CA CYS A 368 9.53 0.62 -2.54
C CYS A 368 9.37 2.13 -2.77
N MET A 369 8.50 2.78 -2.00
CA MET A 369 8.23 4.23 -2.11
C MET A 369 9.51 5.07 -1.95
N GLY A 370 9.80 5.88 -2.97
CA GLY A 370 10.95 6.79 -3.10
C GLY A 370 12.23 6.15 -3.63
N ALA A 371 12.24 4.85 -3.96
CA ALA A 371 13.45 4.17 -4.39
C ALA A 371 13.90 4.54 -5.81
N SER A 372 13.00 5.05 -6.66
CA SER A 372 13.28 5.28 -8.09
C SER A 372 14.47 6.23 -8.33
N LEU A 373 14.56 7.33 -7.58
CA LEU A 373 15.62 8.33 -7.74
C LEU A 373 17.00 7.78 -7.33
N GLY A 374 17.07 7.11 -6.17
CA GLY A 374 18.32 6.49 -5.70
C GLY A 374 18.80 5.37 -6.64
N ASN A 375 17.87 4.54 -7.11
CA ASN A 375 18.17 3.49 -8.10
C ASN A 375 18.67 4.09 -9.40
N ALA A 376 18.02 5.13 -9.92
CA ALA A 376 18.44 5.81 -11.14
C ALA A 376 19.84 6.43 -11.00
N LEU A 377 20.14 7.06 -9.86
CA LEU A 377 21.48 7.60 -9.59
C LEU A 377 22.53 6.50 -9.53
N GLY A 378 22.25 5.38 -8.86
CA GLY A 378 23.15 4.24 -8.78
C GLY A 378 23.44 3.65 -10.17
N MET A 379 22.40 3.49 -11.00
CA MET A 379 22.53 3.03 -12.38
C MET A 379 23.36 4.00 -13.23
N GLU A 380 23.06 5.31 -13.19
CA GLU A 380 23.83 6.32 -13.91
C GLU A 380 25.31 6.27 -13.53
N LYS A 381 25.62 6.22 -12.23
CA LYS A 381 27.00 6.11 -11.74
C LYS A 381 27.68 4.85 -12.25
N ALA A 382 26.99 3.71 -12.23
CA ALA A 382 27.56 2.44 -12.72
C ALA A 382 27.90 2.50 -14.22
N TYR A 383 27.00 3.03 -15.05
CA TYR A 383 27.26 3.21 -16.48
C TYR A 383 28.39 4.21 -16.74
N ARG A 384 28.40 5.32 -15.99
CA ARG A 384 29.47 6.33 -16.05
C ARG A 384 30.84 5.74 -15.72
N MET A 385 30.95 4.92 -14.68
CA MET A 385 32.20 4.23 -14.31
C MET A 385 32.62 3.17 -15.31
N ALA A 386 31.66 2.60 -16.05
CA ALA A 386 31.94 1.70 -17.17
C ALA A 386 32.28 2.45 -18.48
N SER A 387 32.37 3.78 -18.47
CA SER A 387 32.56 4.62 -19.66
C SER A 387 31.53 4.37 -20.76
N LYS A 388 30.29 4.05 -20.37
CA LYS A 388 29.17 3.81 -21.29
C LYS A 388 28.16 4.94 -21.18
N GLU A 389 27.73 5.46 -22.32
CA GLU A 389 26.61 6.40 -22.35
C GLU A 389 25.29 5.64 -22.21
N GLN A 390 24.51 6.01 -21.20
CA GLN A 390 23.18 5.45 -20.96
C GLN A 390 22.28 6.55 -20.42
N LYS A 391 21.10 6.68 -21.00
CA LYS A 391 20.06 7.58 -20.50
C LYS A 391 19.27 6.88 -19.41
N VAL A 392 19.20 7.50 -18.24
CA VAL A 392 18.51 6.96 -17.06
C VAL A 392 17.40 7.92 -16.64
N VAL A 393 16.20 7.36 -16.48
CA VAL A 393 14.98 8.07 -16.09
C VAL A 393 14.49 7.51 -14.76
N ALA A 394 14.07 8.37 -13.84
CA ALA A 394 13.32 7.99 -12.65
C ALA A 394 11.86 8.42 -12.79
N LEU A 395 10.91 7.54 -12.46
CA LEU A 395 9.47 7.84 -12.43
C LEU A 395 8.96 7.74 -11.00
N ILE A 396 8.43 8.85 -10.48
CA ILE A 396 7.89 8.93 -9.12
C ILE A 396 6.56 9.70 -9.13
N GLY A 397 5.59 9.27 -8.31
CA GLY A 397 4.36 10.03 -8.07
C GLY A 397 4.61 11.27 -7.22
N ASP A 398 3.69 12.23 -7.24
CA ASP A 398 3.69 13.39 -6.36
C ASP A 398 3.71 13.04 -4.86
N SER A 399 2.80 12.18 -4.40
CA SER A 399 2.74 11.76 -3.00
C SER A 399 4.01 11.02 -2.60
N THR A 400 4.46 10.07 -3.43
CA THR A 400 5.71 9.33 -3.23
C THR A 400 6.95 10.23 -3.24
N PHE A 401 6.94 11.29 -4.05
CA PHE A 401 8.02 12.28 -4.06
C PHE A 401 8.11 13.02 -2.73
N LEU A 402 6.98 13.43 -2.17
CA LEU A 402 6.90 14.07 -0.85
C LEU A 402 7.16 13.09 0.30
N HIS A 403 6.85 11.81 0.12
CA HIS A 403 7.08 10.75 1.09
C HIS A 403 8.57 10.51 1.35
N SER A 404 9.34 10.23 0.29
CA SER A 404 10.77 9.88 0.40
C SER A 404 11.59 10.23 -0.84
N GLY A 405 10.98 10.79 -1.89
CA GLY A 405 11.70 11.18 -3.11
C GLY A 405 12.54 12.46 -2.99
N MET A 406 12.15 13.41 -2.14
CA MET A 406 12.87 14.69 -1.99
C MET A 406 14.35 14.51 -1.65
N THR A 407 14.67 13.61 -0.72
CA THR A 407 16.05 13.31 -0.33
C THR A 407 16.82 12.61 -1.44
N GLY A 408 16.15 11.77 -2.24
CA GLY A 408 16.72 11.18 -3.44
C GLY A 408 17.08 12.22 -4.49
N LEU A 409 16.23 13.23 -4.70
CA LEU A 409 16.53 14.33 -5.63
C LEU A 409 17.69 15.19 -5.12
N LEU A 410 17.70 15.50 -3.82
CA LEU A 410 18.81 16.21 -3.18
C LEU A 410 20.13 15.45 -3.37
N ASP A 411 20.14 14.13 -3.25
CA ASP A 411 21.34 13.30 -3.46
C ASP A 411 21.80 13.31 -4.93
N ILE A 412 20.87 13.26 -5.88
CA ILE A 412 21.18 13.40 -7.32
C ILE A 412 21.87 14.75 -7.58
N VAL A 413 21.30 15.84 -7.07
CA VAL A 413 21.86 17.19 -7.26
C VAL A 413 23.22 17.31 -6.59
N TYR A 414 23.32 16.96 -5.31
CA TYR A 414 24.54 17.07 -4.52
C TYR A 414 25.71 16.29 -5.13
N ASN A 415 25.44 15.12 -5.72
CA ASN A 415 26.48 14.27 -6.32
C ASN A 415 26.64 14.45 -7.84
N GLY A 416 26.00 15.45 -8.45
CA GLY A 416 26.11 15.72 -9.89
C GLY A 416 25.64 14.54 -10.76
N GLY A 417 24.49 13.95 -10.42
CA GLY A 417 23.88 12.87 -11.18
C GLY A 417 23.25 13.35 -12.49
N ASN A 418 23.44 12.60 -13.57
CA ASN A 418 22.85 12.89 -14.88
C ASN A 418 21.56 12.06 -15.11
N VAL A 419 20.52 12.36 -14.33
CA VAL A 419 19.25 11.62 -14.29
C VAL A 419 18.10 12.54 -14.68
N THR A 420 17.20 12.06 -15.54
CA THR A 420 15.91 12.73 -15.80
C THR A 420 14.84 12.18 -14.87
N VAL A 421 14.23 13.02 -14.06
CA VAL A 421 13.20 12.65 -13.09
C VAL A 421 11.83 13.10 -13.58
N PHE A 422 10.84 12.23 -13.53
CA PHE A 422 9.44 12.59 -13.65
C PHE A 422 8.76 12.60 -12.30
N ILE A 423 8.14 13.73 -11.95
CA ILE A 423 7.16 13.81 -10.88
C ILE A 423 5.78 13.78 -11.53
N LEU A 424 5.09 12.67 -11.32
CA LEU A 424 3.78 12.38 -11.89
C LEU A 424 2.70 12.89 -10.94
N ASP A 425 2.42 14.20 -10.99
CA ASP A 425 1.41 14.84 -10.15
C ASP A 425 -0.01 14.57 -10.68
N ASN A 426 -0.73 13.77 -9.91
CA ASN A 426 -2.13 13.41 -10.07
C ASN A 426 -3.01 13.87 -8.89
N ARG A 427 -2.44 14.60 -7.93
CA ARG A 427 -3.11 15.18 -6.76
C ARG A 427 -3.80 14.14 -5.88
N ALA A 428 -3.27 12.92 -5.82
CA ALA A 428 -3.90 11.84 -5.08
C ALA A 428 -2.95 10.67 -4.79
N VAL A 429 -3.06 10.11 -3.58
CA VAL A 429 -2.52 8.77 -3.31
C VAL A 429 -3.42 7.72 -3.97
N GLY A 430 -3.17 7.44 -5.26
CA GLY A 430 -4.15 6.82 -6.14
C GLY A 430 -4.55 5.38 -5.78
N MET A 431 -3.60 4.49 -5.52
CA MET A 431 -3.90 3.06 -5.31
C MET A 431 -4.49 2.73 -3.94
N THR A 432 -4.48 3.68 -3.00
CA THR A 432 -4.94 3.49 -1.62
C THR A 432 -6.33 4.07 -1.37
N GLY A 433 -6.97 4.65 -2.38
CA GLY A 433 -8.32 5.24 -2.28
C GLY A 433 -8.40 6.73 -2.63
N GLY A 434 -7.29 7.36 -3.06
CA GLY A 434 -7.31 8.75 -3.51
C GLY A 434 -7.14 9.77 -2.40
N GLN A 435 -6.43 9.42 -1.32
CA GLN A 435 -6.24 10.30 -0.17
C GLN A 435 -5.46 11.57 -0.53
N ASP A 436 -5.76 12.63 0.21
CA ASP A 436 -4.99 13.86 0.23
C ASP A 436 -3.57 13.67 0.78
N HIS A 437 -2.69 14.57 0.38
CA HIS A 437 -1.30 14.63 0.83
C HIS A 437 -0.81 16.10 0.75
N PRO A 438 0.41 16.44 1.20
CA PRO A 438 0.85 17.84 1.22
C PRO A 438 0.86 18.55 -0.16
N GLY A 439 0.75 17.81 -1.26
CA GLY A 439 0.62 18.35 -2.62
C GLY A 439 -0.79 18.84 -2.97
N THR A 440 -1.84 18.36 -2.30
CA THR A 440 -3.24 18.74 -2.59
C THR A 440 -3.65 20.04 -1.89
N GLY A 441 -3.04 20.34 -0.75
CA GLY A 441 -3.39 21.51 0.06
C GLY A 441 -4.68 21.33 0.84
N VAL A 442 -5.09 20.10 1.13
CA VAL A 442 -6.24 19.77 1.98
C VAL A 442 -5.79 18.78 3.05
N THR A 443 -6.25 18.95 4.29
CA THR A 443 -5.94 18.02 5.40
C THR A 443 -6.96 16.87 5.45
N LEU A 444 -6.64 15.80 6.20
CA LEU A 444 -7.60 14.71 6.46
C LEU A 444 -8.92 15.19 7.07
N GLN A 445 -8.89 16.28 7.84
CA GLN A 445 -10.09 16.87 8.46
C GLN A 445 -10.76 17.92 7.55
N GLU A 446 -10.50 17.86 6.24
CA GLU A 446 -11.11 18.70 5.20
C GLU A 446 -10.78 20.20 5.33
N GLU A 447 -9.72 20.54 6.06
CA GLU A 447 -9.27 21.93 6.19
C GLU A 447 -8.40 22.34 5.00
N LYS A 448 -8.65 23.54 4.46
CA LYS A 448 -7.80 24.11 3.41
C LYS A 448 -6.44 24.51 4.00
N SER A 449 -5.38 24.07 3.32
CA SER A 449 -3.98 24.30 3.68
C SER A 449 -3.18 24.76 2.45
N LYS A 450 -1.84 24.72 2.55
CA LYS A 450 -0.93 25.10 1.47
C LYS A 450 -0.51 23.86 0.68
N ALA A 451 -0.82 23.87 -0.62
CA ALA A 451 -0.28 22.89 -1.55
C ALA A 451 1.21 23.16 -1.83
N VAL A 452 2.00 22.09 -1.96
CA VAL A 452 3.40 22.18 -2.39
C VAL A 452 3.48 22.54 -3.87
N ASP A 453 4.28 23.55 -4.20
CA ASP A 453 4.69 23.82 -5.58
C ASP A 453 5.91 22.94 -5.92
N PHE A 454 5.68 21.87 -6.69
CA PHE A 454 6.73 20.94 -7.10
C PHE A 454 7.83 21.59 -7.94
N VAL A 455 7.50 22.57 -8.79
CA VAL A 455 8.49 23.25 -9.63
C VAL A 455 9.40 24.11 -8.76
N ALA A 456 8.81 24.88 -7.84
CA ALA A 456 9.58 25.69 -6.90
C ALA A 456 10.43 24.81 -5.95
N LEU A 457 9.87 23.70 -5.47
CA LEU A 457 10.58 22.75 -4.62
C LEU A 457 11.79 22.13 -5.34
N CYS A 458 11.63 21.64 -6.57
CA CYS A 458 12.76 21.08 -7.33
C CYS A 458 13.87 22.12 -7.59
N LYS A 459 13.51 23.38 -7.88
CA LYS A 459 14.48 24.47 -8.00
C LYS A 459 15.19 24.76 -6.69
N ALA A 460 14.46 24.76 -5.57
CA ALA A 460 15.05 24.94 -4.24
C ALA A 460 16.00 23.80 -3.84
N LEU A 461 15.74 22.58 -4.33
CA LEU A 461 16.64 21.43 -4.19
C LEU A 461 17.85 21.48 -5.14
N GLY A 462 17.96 22.50 -6.00
CA GLY A 462 19.12 22.79 -6.84
C GLY A 462 19.04 22.26 -8.28
N VAL A 463 17.84 21.90 -8.77
CA VAL A 463 17.65 21.52 -10.17
C VAL A 463 17.49 22.77 -11.05
N GLU A 464 18.36 22.92 -12.04
CA GLU A 464 18.31 24.06 -12.99
C GLU A 464 17.25 23.84 -14.09
N HIS A 465 17.15 22.60 -14.61
CA HIS A 465 16.24 22.25 -15.69
C HIS A 465 14.95 21.60 -15.17
N VAL A 466 13.92 22.41 -14.90
CA VAL A 466 12.60 21.95 -14.44
C VAL A 466 11.52 22.38 -15.43
N GLN A 467 10.70 21.43 -15.88
CA GLN A 467 9.60 21.66 -16.83
C GLN A 467 8.27 21.22 -16.23
N LEU A 468 7.22 22.01 -16.44
CA LEU A 468 5.83 21.65 -16.14
C LEU A 468 5.13 21.32 -17.46
N VAL A 469 4.50 20.15 -17.56
CA VAL A 469 3.85 19.69 -18.80
C VAL A 469 2.45 19.15 -18.55
N ASP A 470 1.55 19.40 -19.50
CA ASP A 470 0.25 18.73 -19.52
C ASP A 470 0.42 17.34 -20.15
N PRO A 471 0.22 16.24 -19.39
CA PRO A 471 0.41 14.90 -19.91
C PRO A 471 -0.61 14.51 -20.98
N TYR A 472 -1.72 15.26 -21.14
CA TYR A 472 -2.62 15.07 -22.27
C TYR A 472 -2.13 15.71 -23.56
N ARG A 473 -1.05 16.51 -23.57
CA ARG A 473 -0.48 17.08 -24.79
C ARG A 473 0.73 16.27 -25.27
N LEU A 474 0.49 15.20 -26.02
CA LEU A 474 1.56 14.26 -26.44
C LEU A 474 2.75 14.94 -27.14
N PRO A 475 2.57 15.93 -28.04
CA PRO A 475 3.70 16.63 -28.63
C PRO A 475 4.55 17.41 -27.62
N GLU A 476 3.93 18.00 -26.60
CA GLU A 476 4.61 18.74 -25.53
C GLU A 476 5.40 17.79 -24.63
N VAL A 477 4.80 16.67 -24.24
CA VAL A 477 5.48 15.62 -23.45
C VAL A 477 6.69 15.09 -24.22
N TYR A 478 6.55 14.77 -25.51
CA TYR A 478 7.66 14.28 -26.33
C TYR A 478 8.81 15.29 -26.42
N ARG A 479 8.50 16.59 -26.60
CA ARG A 479 9.51 17.66 -26.62
C ARG A 479 10.22 17.77 -25.27
N ALA A 480 9.46 17.83 -24.18
CA ALA A 480 10.02 17.99 -22.84
C ALA A 480 10.97 16.86 -22.46
N VAL A 481 10.63 15.61 -22.83
CA VAL A 481 11.52 14.46 -22.62
C VAL A 481 12.80 14.58 -23.42
N LYS A 482 12.72 14.95 -24.70
CA LYS A 482 13.92 15.16 -25.52
C LYS A 482 14.85 16.22 -24.94
N GLU A 483 14.29 17.35 -24.51
CA GLU A 483 15.05 18.45 -23.91
C GLU A 483 15.67 18.02 -22.58
N ALA A 484 14.91 17.34 -21.71
CA ALA A 484 15.40 16.86 -20.42
C ALA A 484 16.52 15.80 -20.55
N LEU A 485 16.40 14.87 -21.52
CA LEU A 485 17.41 13.87 -21.81
C LEU A 485 18.68 14.47 -22.46
N ALA A 486 18.56 15.60 -23.16
CA ALA A 486 19.67 16.30 -23.78
C ALA A 486 20.46 17.16 -22.77
N HIS A 487 19.80 17.62 -21.70
CA HIS A 487 20.44 18.35 -20.61
C HIS A 487 21.51 17.48 -19.92
N ARG A 488 22.65 18.08 -19.57
CA ARG A 488 23.71 17.43 -18.78
C ARG A 488 23.54 17.84 -17.32
N GLY A 489 23.28 16.86 -16.46
CA GLY A 489 22.98 17.08 -15.05
C GLY A 489 21.54 16.65 -14.72
N PRO A 490 21.07 16.90 -13.50
CA PRO A 490 19.71 16.57 -13.10
C PRO A 490 18.70 17.39 -13.90
N SER A 491 17.67 16.72 -14.43
CA SER A 491 16.53 17.37 -15.05
C SER A 491 15.22 16.83 -14.47
N VAL A 492 14.21 17.68 -14.32
CA VAL A 492 12.89 17.29 -13.78
C VAL A 492 11.78 17.67 -14.74
N ILE A 493 10.82 16.76 -14.94
CA ILE A 493 9.56 17.00 -15.62
C ILE A 493 8.43 16.74 -14.61
N VAL A 494 7.57 17.72 -14.40
CA VAL A 494 6.38 17.62 -13.54
C VAL A 494 5.15 17.59 -14.44
N THR A 495 4.27 16.60 -14.28
CA THR A 495 2.94 16.58 -14.93
C THR A 495 1.90 17.27 -14.06
N ASN A 496 0.76 17.73 -14.57
CA ASN A 496 -0.17 18.55 -13.77
C ASN A 496 -1.67 18.24 -13.95
N ARG A 497 -2.07 16.97 -13.95
CA ARG A 497 -3.46 16.56 -14.23
C ARG A 497 -4.01 15.68 -13.11
N PRO A 498 -5.20 15.99 -12.56
CA PRO A 498 -5.77 15.21 -11.46
C PRO A 498 -6.06 13.76 -11.87
N CYS A 499 -6.06 12.87 -10.87
CA CYS A 499 -6.52 11.50 -11.01
C CYS A 499 -7.97 11.48 -11.55
N VAL A 500 -8.30 10.56 -12.45
CA VAL A 500 -9.66 10.45 -13.00
C VAL A 500 -10.71 9.98 -11.99
N LEU A 501 -10.28 9.65 -10.77
CA LEU A 501 -11.12 9.12 -9.69
C LEU A 501 -11.37 10.13 -8.56
N ILE A 502 -10.80 11.34 -8.63
CA ILE A 502 -11.02 12.40 -7.63
C ILE A 502 -11.95 13.50 -8.18
N GLU A 503 -12.57 14.26 -7.28
CA GLU A 503 -13.61 15.25 -7.62
C GLU A 503 -13.09 16.37 -8.54
N GLU A 504 -11.81 16.73 -8.45
CA GLU A 504 -11.17 17.74 -9.29
C GLU A 504 -11.15 17.35 -10.78
N PHE A 505 -11.28 16.06 -11.09
CA PHE A 505 -11.32 15.61 -12.47
C PHE A 505 -12.71 15.81 -13.08
N HIS A 506 -12.77 16.71 -14.04
CA HIS A 506 -13.98 17.01 -14.78
C HIS A 506 -13.96 16.26 -16.11
N ARG A 507 -14.83 15.27 -16.22
CA ARG A 507 -15.03 14.50 -17.44
C ARG A 507 -15.48 15.40 -18.60
N THR A 508 -14.82 15.27 -19.74
CA THR A 508 -15.15 15.98 -20.98
C THR A 508 -15.97 15.11 -21.93
N GLN A 509 -16.31 15.64 -23.12
CA GLN A 509 -17.11 14.92 -24.11
C GLN A 509 -16.44 13.57 -24.47
N PRO A 510 -17.15 12.43 -24.34
CA PRO A 510 -16.63 11.14 -24.72
C PRO A 510 -16.44 11.03 -26.24
N TYR A 511 -15.66 10.05 -26.66
CA TYR A 511 -15.36 9.78 -28.07
C TYR A 511 -15.96 8.47 -28.54
N GLU A 512 -16.26 8.39 -29.84
CA GLU A 512 -16.67 7.19 -30.57
C GLU A 512 -15.78 6.98 -31.80
N VAL A 513 -15.85 5.79 -32.39
CA VAL A 513 -15.14 5.45 -33.63
C VAL A 513 -16.13 5.44 -34.79
N LEU A 514 -15.81 6.18 -35.85
CA LEU A 514 -16.51 6.09 -37.13
C LEU A 514 -15.96 4.90 -37.92
N ASP A 515 -16.70 3.80 -37.96
CA ASP A 515 -16.30 2.55 -38.63
C ASP A 515 -15.87 2.78 -40.08
N ALA A 516 -16.56 3.67 -40.80
CA ALA A 516 -16.25 4.01 -42.19
C ALA A 516 -14.86 4.62 -42.41
N LEU A 517 -14.26 5.23 -41.38
CA LEU A 517 -12.93 5.86 -41.45
C LEU A 517 -11.83 5.01 -40.81
N CYS A 518 -12.20 4.00 -40.01
CA CYS A 518 -11.25 3.16 -39.29
C CYS A 518 -10.53 2.20 -40.25
N ASN A 519 -9.22 2.36 -40.41
CA ASN A 519 -8.40 1.50 -41.29
C ASN A 519 -7.67 0.37 -40.55
N GLY A 520 -8.02 0.12 -39.29
CA GLY A 520 -7.43 -0.94 -38.48
C GLY A 520 -5.94 -0.78 -38.13
N CYS A 521 -5.34 0.42 -38.24
CA CYS A 521 -3.90 0.61 -37.99
C CYS A 521 -3.43 0.34 -36.55
N GLY A 522 -4.33 0.31 -35.56
CA GLY A 522 -4.03 0.02 -34.16
C GLY A 522 -3.22 1.11 -33.41
N ALA A 523 -3.02 2.29 -33.99
CA ALA A 523 -2.23 3.36 -33.36
C ALA A 523 -2.81 3.83 -32.02
N CYS A 524 -4.14 3.89 -31.91
CA CYS A 524 -4.85 4.24 -30.69
C CYS A 524 -4.70 3.20 -29.58
N LEU A 525 -4.54 1.91 -29.90
CA LEU A 525 -4.31 0.86 -28.90
C LEU A 525 -3.00 1.05 -28.15
N LYS A 526 -2.00 1.69 -28.77
CA LYS A 526 -0.72 1.99 -28.11
C LYS A 526 -0.86 3.01 -26.98
N THR A 527 -1.96 3.75 -26.90
CA THR A 527 -2.25 4.62 -25.75
C THR A 527 -2.57 3.83 -24.49
N GLY A 528 -2.97 2.55 -24.61
CA GLY A 528 -3.27 1.68 -23.47
C GLY A 528 -4.61 1.95 -22.78
N CYS A 529 -5.51 2.72 -23.40
CA CYS A 529 -6.80 3.07 -22.80
C CYS A 529 -7.76 1.87 -22.75
N PRO A 530 -8.27 1.45 -21.59
CA PRO A 530 -9.20 0.32 -21.46
C PRO A 530 -10.59 0.60 -22.05
N ALA A 531 -10.94 1.85 -22.35
CA ALA A 531 -12.18 2.18 -23.05
C ALA A 531 -12.14 1.81 -24.54
N ILE A 532 -10.96 1.52 -25.11
CA ILE A 532 -10.79 1.12 -26.51
C ILE A 532 -10.86 -0.41 -26.59
N GLN A 533 -11.83 -0.94 -27.33
CA GLN A 533 -12.04 -2.37 -27.49
C GLN A 533 -11.75 -2.81 -28.91
N VAL A 534 -11.07 -3.94 -29.10
CA VAL A 534 -10.84 -4.52 -30.43
C VAL A 534 -12.06 -5.35 -30.82
N ILE A 535 -12.75 -4.96 -31.88
CA ILE A 535 -13.97 -5.62 -32.38
C ILE A 535 -13.69 -6.62 -33.50
N ARG A 536 -12.61 -6.39 -34.27
CA ARG A 536 -12.24 -7.24 -35.41
C ARG A 536 -10.73 -7.18 -35.64
N ARG A 537 -10.13 -8.33 -35.93
CA ARG A 537 -8.75 -8.46 -36.41
C ARG A 537 -8.73 -9.03 -37.82
N GLU A 538 -7.86 -8.49 -38.66
CA GLU A 538 -7.63 -8.98 -40.02
C GLU A 538 -6.12 -9.06 -40.26
N VAL A 539 -5.66 -10.06 -40.99
CA VAL A 539 -4.25 -10.14 -41.41
C VAL A 539 -4.17 -9.80 -42.89
N VAL A 540 -3.45 -8.73 -43.21
CA VAL A 540 -3.17 -8.33 -44.59
C VAL A 540 -1.72 -8.56 -44.93
N ARG A 541 -1.46 -9.15 -46.10
CA ARG A 541 -0.09 -9.35 -46.59
C ARG A 541 0.38 -8.09 -47.30
N LEU A 542 1.43 -7.46 -46.78
CA LEU A 542 2.01 -6.25 -47.33
C LEU A 542 2.78 -6.55 -48.63
N PRO A 543 3.01 -5.55 -49.50
CA PRO A 543 3.78 -5.72 -50.73
C PRO A 543 5.21 -6.25 -50.53
N ASN A 544 5.79 -6.04 -49.34
CA ASN A 544 7.10 -6.57 -48.96
C ASN A 544 7.05 -8.03 -48.45
N GLY A 545 5.92 -8.72 -48.63
CA GLY A 545 5.71 -10.11 -48.25
C GLY A 545 5.43 -10.35 -46.77
N ARG A 546 5.48 -9.32 -45.91
CA ARG A 546 5.22 -9.41 -44.47
C ARG A 546 3.73 -9.35 -44.17
N ASP A 547 3.29 -10.17 -43.24
CA ASP A 547 1.93 -10.10 -42.71
C ASP A 547 1.81 -8.96 -41.70
N LYS A 548 0.70 -8.22 -41.77
CA LYS A 548 0.35 -7.15 -40.84
C LYS A 548 -1.05 -7.42 -40.30
N GLU A 549 -1.14 -7.52 -38.98
CA GLU A 549 -2.43 -7.52 -38.30
C GLU A 549 -3.01 -6.10 -38.29
N LEU A 550 -4.24 -5.97 -38.75
CA LEU A 550 -5.11 -4.81 -38.60
C LEU A 550 -6.05 -5.09 -37.42
N SER A 551 -6.17 -4.12 -36.52
CA SER A 551 -7.09 -4.15 -35.38
C SER A 551 -8.09 -3.02 -35.51
N TYR A 552 -9.33 -3.36 -35.84
CA TYR A 552 -10.45 -2.43 -35.85
C TYR A 552 -11.01 -2.33 -34.44
N VAL A 553 -11.32 -1.11 -34.02
CA VAL A 553 -11.65 -0.79 -32.64
C VAL A 553 -12.97 -0.05 -32.53
N THR A 554 -13.59 -0.15 -31.37
CA THR A 554 -14.65 0.75 -30.89
C THR A 554 -14.21 1.40 -29.58
N ILE A 555 -14.91 2.46 -29.16
CA ILE A 555 -14.71 3.09 -27.85
C ILE A 555 -16.01 2.97 -27.07
N ASP A 556 -15.94 2.46 -25.84
CA ASP A 556 -17.08 2.51 -24.92
C ASP A 556 -17.28 3.97 -24.44
N PRO A 557 -18.35 4.65 -24.86
CA PRO A 557 -18.59 6.04 -24.49
C PRO A 557 -18.93 6.17 -23.01
N VAL A 558 -19.38 5.11 -22.32
CA VAL A 558 -19.70 5.16 -20.89
C VAL A 558 -18.42 5.21 -20.06
N GLY A 559 -17.44 4.37 -20.37
CA GLY A 559 -16.11 4.37 -19.73
C GLY A 559 -15.15 5.46 -20.22
N CYS A 560 -15.44 6.15 -21.32
CA CYS A 560 -14.53 7.15 -21.91
C CYS A 560 -14.53 8.48 -21.14
N ASN A 561 -13.38 8.84 -20.55
CA ASN A 561 -13.20 10.10 -19.82
C ASN A 561 -12.88 11.34 -20.69
N GLY A 562 -12.84 11.20 -22.02
CA GLY A 562 -12.71 12.35 -22.93
C GLY A 562 -11.32 13.02 -22.98
N CYS A 563 -10.26 12.33 -22.53
CA CYS A 563 -8.89 12.86 -22.46
C CYS A 563 -8.18 13.14 -23.81
N ASP A 564 -8.83 12.90 -24.95
CA ASP A 564 -8.36 13.08 -26.33
C ASP A 564 -7.04 12.40 -26.78
N LEU A 565 -6.31 11.71 -25.89
CA LEU A 565 -5.05 11.03 -26.21
C LEU A 565 -5.14 10.10 -27.44
N CYS A 566 -6.22 9.33 -27.56
CA CYS A 566 -6.43 8.42 -28.68
C CYS A 566 -6.66 9.18 -30.01
N VAL A 567 -7.31 10.35 -29.96
CA VAL A 567 -7.57 11.23 -31.12
C VAL A 567 -6.25 11.71 -31.71
N GLN A 568 -5.32 12.15 -30.86
CA GLN A 568 -3.99 12.62 -31.28
C GLN A 568 -3.17 11.56 -32.02
N THR A 569 -3.48 10.28 -31.79
CA THR A 569 -2.81 9.15 -32.45
C THR A 569 -3.54 8.62 -33.69
N CYS A 570 -4.77 9.07 -33.94
CA CYS A 570 -5.62 8.57 -35.00
C CYS A 570 -5.33 9.26 -36.34
N GLY A 571 -4.39 8.71 -37.11
CA GLY A 571 -4.06 9.22 -38.45
C GLY A 571 -5.26 9.36 -39.40
N PRO A 572 -6.18 8.38 -39.49
CA PRO A 572 -7.39 8.46 -40.33
C PRO A 572 -8.45 9.44 -39.82
N LYS A 573 -8.29 10.00 -38.62
CA LYS A 573 -9.30 10.85 -37.95
C LYS A 573 -10.66 10.14 -37.77
N ALA A 574 -10.62 8.83 -37.52
CA ALA A 574 -11.80 8.01 -37.28
C ALA A 574 -12.38 8.17 -35.87
N ILE A 575 -11.65 8.75 -34.91
CA ILE A 575 -12.12 8.96 -33.54
C ILE A 575 -12.68 10.37 -33.43
N VAL A 576 -13.98 10.49 -33.12
CA VAL A 576 -14.73 11.76 -33.07
C VAL A 576 -15.54 11.89 -31.78
N PRO A 577 -15.91 13.10 -31.34
CA PRO A 577 -16.76 13.25 -30.17
C PRO A 577 -18.14 12.61 -30.41
N VAL A 578 -18.70 11.96 -29.38
CA VAL A 578 -20.00 11.29 -29.46
C VAL A 578 -21.08 12.28 -29.94
N GLY A 579 -21.86 11.88 -30.94
CA GLY A 579 -22.94 12.68 -31.51
C GLY A 579 -22.52 13.62 -32.64
N SER A 580 -21.24 13.60 -33.04
CA SER A 580 -20.74 14.41 -34.17
C SER A 580 -21.12 13.86 -35.55
N SER A 581 -21.71 12.67 -35.61
CA SER A 581 -22.16 11.99 -36.84
C SER A 581 -23.24 12.76 -37.62
N ALA A 582 -23.87 13.78 -37.02
CA ALA A 582 -24.84 14.66 -37.69
C ALA A 582 -24.23 15.73 -38.62
N GLN A 583 -22.90 15.90 -38.67
CA GLN A 583 -22.23 16.94 -39.48
C GLN A 583 -21.33 16.42 -40.61
N ALA A 584 -21.22 15.10 -40.78
CA ALA A 584 -20.33 14.49 -41.78
C ALA A 584 -21.02 14.15 -43.12
N THR A 585 -22.27 14.59 -43.35
CA THR A 585 -23.03 14.34 -44.58
C THR A 585 -23.34 15.62 -45.35
N SER A 586 -22.30 16.22 -45.95
CA SER A 586 -22.43 16.94 -47.22
C SER A 586 -21.04 17.30 -47.78
N PRO A 587 -20.55 16.61 -48.82
CA PRO A 587 -19.44 17.12 -49.61
C PRO A 587 -19.97 18.34 -50.38
N GLY A 588 -19.50 19.53 -49.99
CA GLY A 588 -19.77 20.77 -50.71
C GLY A 588 -19.34 20.63 -52.16
N GLN A 589 -20.32 20.83 -53.05
CA GLN A 589 -20.11 21.07 -54.47
C GLN A 589 -19.12 22.22 -54.64
N HIS A 590 -18.06 21.96 -55.40
CA HIS A 590 -17.30 23.01 -56.05
C HIS A 590 -18.26 23.83 -56.92
N HIS A 591 -18.41 25.12 -56.60
CA HIS A 591 -18.85 26.12 -57.57
C HIS A 591 -17.66 27.02 -57.89
N ASN A 592 -17.29 26.97 -59.18
CA ASN A 592 -16.44 27.83 -60.00
C ASN A 592 -15.57 28.90 -59.34
#